data_AF-A0A644ZCX6-F1
#
_entry.id   AF-A0A644ZCX6-F1
#
_cell.length_a   1.000
_cell.length_b   1.000
_cell.length_c   1.000
_cell.angle_alpha   90.00
_cell.angle_beta   90.00
_cell.angle_gamma   90.00
#
_symmetry.space_group_name_H-M   'P 1'
#
loop_
_entity.id
_entity.type
_entity.pdbx_description
1 polymer ?
#
loop_
_entity_poly.entity_id
_entity_poly.type
_entity_poly.pdbx_seq_one_letter_code
_entity_poly.pdbx_strand_id
1 'polypeptide(L)'
;MKKKLIPVLIAVMLVFLCACNKPHDASFTDTLPYDSKSGCSWVARLVSGSTGEVGISQTYRADETYALMGADGVIENVFTGLTPGIAIVRLYYVDASWDGFRSTASGVAYYEFEVYDDLTINLLYSEVELPDTY
;
A
#
# COMPACT_ATOMS: atom_id res chain seq x y z
N MET A 1 -10.99 -55.21 -2.90
CA MET A 1 -11.51 -53.90 -2.43
C MET A 1 -10.53 -52.77 -2.78
N LYS A 2 -10.53 -52.23 -4.02
CA LYS A 2 -9.58 -51.17 -4.44
C LYS A 2 -10.19 -50.07 -5.33
N LYS A 3 -11.51 -50.07 -5.58
CA LYS A 3 -12.16 -49.15 -6.52
C LYS A 3 -12.72 -47.86 -5.91
N LYS A 4 -12.68 -47.71 -4.58
CA LYS A 4 -13.24 -46.53 -3.88
C LYS A 4 -12.21 -45.48 -3.45
N LEU A 5 -10.91 -45.76 -3.56
CA LEU A 5 -9.85 -44.81 -3.16
C LEU A 5 -9.59 -43.71 -4.21
N ILE A 6 -9.77 -44.03 -5.50
CA ILE A 6 -9.53 -43.10 -6.61
C ILE A 6 -10.48 -41.89 -6.59
N PRO A 7 -11.82 -42.02 -6.42
CA PRO A 7 -12.70 -40.86 -6.40
C PRO A 7 -12.51 -39.96 -5.17
N VAL A 8 -12.06 -40.53 -4.04
CA VAL A 8 -11.75 -39.76 -2.82
C VAL A 8 -10.50 -38.91 -3.01
N LEU A 9 -9.47 -39.44 -3.67
CA LEU A 9 -8.24 -38.70 -3.94
C LEU A 9 -8.47 -37.52 -4.90
N ILE A 10 -9.34 -37.71 -5.92
CA ILE A 10 -9.71 -36.66 -6.89
C ILE A 10 -10.53 -35.56 -6.22
N ALA A 11 -11.46 -35.91 -5.33
CA ALA A 11 -12.23 -34.93 -4.56
C ALA A 11 -11.33 -34.11 -3.62
N VAL A 12 -10.35 -34.73 -2.97
CA VAL A 12 -9.38 -34.02 -2.13
C VAL A 12 -8.47 -33.09 -2.96
N MET A 13 -8.01 -33.53 -4.14
CA MET A 13 -7.23 -32.67 -5.05
C MET A 13 -8.04 -31.45 -5.56
N LEU A 14 -9.33 -31.62 -5.84
CA LEU A 14 -10.22 -30.51 -6.24
C LEU A 14 -10.45 -29.49 -5.12
N VAL A 15 -10.49 -29.93 -3.87
CA VAL A 15 -10.64 -29.01 -2.71
C VAL A 15 -9.34 -28.23 -2.46
N PHE A 16 -8.17 -28.83 -2.70
CA PHE A 16 -6.88 -28.13 -2.61
C PHE A 16 -6.65 -27.12 -3.75
N LEU A 17 -7.29 -27.28 -4.91
CA LEU A 17 -7.24 -26.27 -6.00
C LEU A 17 -8.08 -25.02 -5.71
N CYS A 18 -9.04 -25.10 -4.78
CA CYS A 18 -9.85 -23.96 -4.34
C CYS A 18 -9.30 -23.26 -3.09
N ALA A 19 -8.19 -23.73 -2.52
CA ALA A 19 -7.60 -23.19 -1.31
C ALA A 19 -6.27 -22.50 -1.64
N CYS A 20 -6.30 -21.16 -1.71
CA CYS A 20 -5.20 -20.20 -1.49
C CYS A 20 -5.15 -19.01 -2.47
N ASN A 21 -6.27 -18.53 -3.02
CA ASN A 21 -6.30 -17.13 -3.45
C ASN A 21 -6.75 -16.30 -2.24
N LYS A 22 -5.84 -15.55 -1.64
CA LYS A 22 -6.21 -14.48 -0.71
C LYS A 22 -7.24 -13.61 -1.45
N PRO A 23 -8.43 -13.37 -0.89
CA PRO A 23 -9.39 -12.51 -1.54
C PRO A 23 -8.74 -11.15 -1.79
N HIS A 24 -8.91 -10.66 -3.01
CA HIS A 24 -8.42 -9.35 -3.40
C HIS A 24 -9.19 -8.29 -2.60
N ASP A 25 -8.48 -7.27 -2.11
CA ASP A 25 -9.07 -6.26 -1.25
C ASP A 25 -9.65 -5.12 -2.10
N ALA A 26 -10.80 -4.56 -1.73
CA ALA A 26 -11.37 -3.40 -2.42
C ALA A 26 -10.49 -2.14 -2.27
N SER A 27 -9.66 -2.12 -1.23
CA SER A 27 -8.71 -1.06 -0.94
C SER A 27 -7.58 -1.57 -0.04
N PHE A 28 -6.44 -0.90 -0.07
CA PHE A 28 -5.35 -1.10 0.88
C PHE A 28 -5.16 0.19 1.67
N THR A 29 -4.94 0.08 2.98
CA THR A 29 -4.73 1.24 3.85
C THR A 29 -3.39 1.10 4.56
N ASP A 30 -2.59 2.17 4.52
CA ASP A 30 -1.37 2.30 5.31
C ASP A 30 -1.31 3.66 6.02
N THR A 31 -0.60 3.73 7.13
CA THR A 31 -0.47 4.93 7.94
C THR A 31 0.98 5.34 8.05
N LEU A 32 1.29 6.57 7.67
CA LEU A 32 2.63 7.13 7.78
C LEU A 32 2.67 8.22 8.84
N PRO A 33 3.73 8.31 9.67
CA PRO A 33 3.83 9.29 10.74
C PRO A 33 3.76 10.73 10.22
N TYR A 34 3.16 11.60 11.02
CA TYR A 34 2.99 13.01 10.71
C TYR A 34 3.08 13.84 11.99
N ASP A 35 3.77 14.96 11.93
CA ASP A 35 3.69 16.00 12.95
C ASP A 35 3.09 17.27 12.35
N SER A 36 1.97 17.72 12.93
CA SER A 36 1.25 18.92 12.48
C SER A 36 2.05 20.21 12.63
N LYS A 37 3.16 20.20 13.39
CA LYS A 37 4.00 21.39 13.66
C LYS A 37 5.29 21.43 12.84
N SER A 38 5.70 20.31 12.26
CA SER A 38 6.93 20.14 11.45
C SER A 38 6.96 21.01 10.20
N GLY A 39 5.79 21.40 9.67
CA GLY A 39 5.68 22.04 8.35
C GLY A 39 5.97 21.09 7.18
N CYS A 40 6.05 19.79 7.45
CA CYS A 40 6.30 18.73 6.47
C CYS A 40 5.06 17.84 6.30
N SER A 41 4.91 17.17 5.15
CA SER A 41 3.85 16.19 4.93
C SER A 41 4.22 15.15 3.87
N TRP A 42 3.43 14.08 3.79
CA TRP A 42 3.59 13.02 2.79
C TRP A 42 2.84 13.35 1.51
N VAL A 43 3.56 13.50 0.39
CA VAL A 43 2.96 13.78 -0.91
C VAL A 43 3.12 12.59 -1.85
N ALA A 44 1.99 12.09 -2.36
CA ALA A 44 1.97 10.99 -3.31
C ALA A 44 2.37 11.42 -4.74
N ARG A 45 3.11 10.55 -5.41
CA ARG A 45 3.52 10.63 -6.82
C ARG A 45 3.32 9.27 -7.48
N LEU A 46 2.60 9.27 -8.59
CA LEU A 46 2.57 8.12 -9.50
C LEU A 46 3.91 8.04 -10.23
N VAL A 47 4.46 6.83 -10.34
CA VAL A 47 5.78 6.59 -10.94
C VAL A 47 5.63 6.13 -12.38
N SER A 48 6.50 6.61 -13.27
CA SER A 48 6.57 6.12 -14.65
C SER A 48 6.89 4.62 -14.70
N GLY A 49 6.18 3.87 -15.54
CA GLY A 49 6.40 2.42 -15.71
C GLY A 49 5.26 1.55 -15.17
N SER A 50 4.26 2.16 -14.51
CA SER A 50 3.01 1.47 -14.19
C SER A 50 2.25 1.06 -15.46
N THR A 51 1.65 -0.12 -15.41
CA THR A 51 0.70 -0.62 -16.44
C THR A 51 -0.74 -0.53 -15.97
N GLY A 52 -0.96 -0.34 -14.66
CA GLY A 52 -2.25 -0.05 -14.03
C GLY A 52 -2.21 1.24 -13.21
N GLU A 53 -3.28 1.52 -12.48
CA GLU A 53 -3.44 2.75 -11.70
C GLU A 53 -4.24 2.52 -10.42
N VAL A 54 -3.84 3.19 -9.35
CA VAL A 54 -4.59 3.29 -8.10
C VAL A 54 -4.89 4.75 -7.77
N GLY A 55 -6.06 5.00 -7.21
CA GLY A 55 -6.42 6.26 -6.57
C GLY A 55 -5.94 6.28 -5.13
N ILE A 56 -5.59 7.47 -4.63
CA ILE A 56 -5.06 7.65 -3.28
C ILE A 56 -5.87 8.74 -2.58
N SER A 57 -6.39 8.41 -1.40
CA SER A 57 -6.97 9.37 -0.46
C SER A 57 -6.07 9.49 0.76
N GLN A 58 -5.71 10.71 1.14
CA GLN A 58 -4.86 11.00 2.29
C GLN A 58 -5.62 11.81 3.32
N THR A 59 -5.71 11.30 4.56
CA THR A 59 -6.42 11.95 5.65
C THR A 59 -5.54 12.00 6.90
N TYR A 60 -5.49 13.14 7.58
CA TYR A 60 -4.87 13.21 8.91
C TYR A 60 -5.74 12.50 9.94
N ARG A 61 -5.10 11.71 10.80
CA ARG A 61 -5.72 11.09 11.98
C ARG A 61 -4.81 11.26 13.18
N ALA A 62 -5.37 11.72 14.30
CA ALA A 62 -4.66 11.75 15.57
C ALA A 62 -4.35 10.31 16.01
N ASP A 63 -3.09 10.04 16.34
CA ASP A 63 -2.59 8.68 16.58
C ASP A 63 -1.27 8.75 17.38
N GLU A 64 -1.07 7.82 18.32
CA GLU A 64 0.10 7.81 19.21
C GLU A 64 1.16 6.76 18.80
N THR A 65 0.94 6.00 17.72
CA THR A 65 1.82 4.89 17.29
C THR A 65 3.27 5.34 17.11
N TYR A 66 3.49 6.58 16.66
CA TYR A 66 4.80 7.15 16.37
C TYR A 66 5.20 8.27 17.34
N ALA A 67 4.54 8.38 18.49
CA ALA A 67 4.79 9.47 19.46
C ALA A 67 6.25 9.51 19.95
N LEU A 68 6.90 8.35 20.09
CA LEU A 68 8.33 8.28 20.47
C LEU A 68 9.28 8.82 19.41
N MET A 69 8.81 8.96 18.17
CA MET A 69 9.55 9.58 17.08
C MET A 69 9.27 11.09 16.96
N GLY A 70 8.32 11.63 17.74
CA GLY A 70 7.94 13.05 17.70
C GLY A 70 6.68 13.35 16.88
N ALA A 71 6.08 12.34 16.25
CA ALA A 71 4.82 12.51 15.51
C ALA A 71 3.63 12.74 16.46
N ASP A 72 2.69 13.60 16.05
CA ASP A 72 1.42 13.87 16.76
C ASP A 72 0.20 13.20 16.10
N GLY A 73 0.43 12.49 15.01
CA GLY A 73 -0.55 11.65 14.34
C GLY A 73 0.03 10.91 13.14
N VAL A 74 -0.87 10.55 12.23
CA VAL A 74 -0.53 9.88 10.98
C VAL A 74 -1.27 10.51 9.80
N ILE A 75 -0.69 10.39 8.62
CA ILE A 75 -1.44 10.43 7.36
C ILE A 75 -1.89 9.00 7.05
N GLU A 76 -3.20 8.79 7.05
CA GLU A 76 -3.83 7.56 6.55
C GLU A 76 -3.96 7.64 5.03
N ASN A 77 -3.30 6.72 4.35
CA ASN A 77 -3.26 6.59 2.90
C ASN A 77 -4.13 5.41 2.50
N VAL A 78 -5.23 5.68 1.80
CA VAL A 78 -6.14 4.65 1.28
C VAL A 78 -5.96 4.55 -0.22
N PHE A 79 -5.56 3.37 -0.69
CA PHE A 79 -5.32 3.03 -2.08
C PHE A 79 -6.49 2.23 -2.63
N THR A 80 -6.97 2.58 -3.82
CA THR A 80 -8.11 1.92 -4.49
C THR A 80 -7.80 1.67 -5.96
N GLY A 81 -8.18 0.53 -6.52
CA GLY A 81 -7.94 0.22 -7.93
C GLY A 81 -8.72 1.15 -8.87
N LEU A 82 -8.06 1.63 -9.93
CA LEU A 82 -8.69 2.46 -10.98
C LEU A 82 -8.53 1.83 -12.36
N THR A 83 -7.34 1.33 -12.68
CA THR A 83 -7.03 0.70 -13.97
C THR A 83 -6.28 -0.61 -13.72
N PRO A 84 -6.73 -1.75 -14.29
CA PRO A 84 -6.05 -3.04 -14.14
C PRO A 84 -4.60 -3.00 -14.60
N GLY A 85 -3.74 -3.77 -13.95
CA GLY A 85 -2.29 -3.83 -14.21
C GLY A 85 -1.46 -3.54 -12.96
N ILE A 86 -0.17 -3.26 -13.15
CA ILE A 86 0.76 -2.98 -12.06
C ILE A 86 0.79 -1.48 -11.80
N ALA A 87 0.39 -1.05 -10.61
CA ALA A 87 0.39 0.33 -10.17
C ALA A 87 1.54 0.57 -9.18
N ILE A 88 2.34 1.62 -9.42
CA ILE A 88 3.49 1.97 -8.59
C ILE A 88 3.28 3.37 -8.03
N VAL A 89 3.37 3.50 -6.71
CA VAL A 89 3.22 4.76 -6.00
C VAL A 89 4.44 5.02 -5.14
N ARG A 90 4.90 6.27 -5.16
CA ARG A 90 5.85 6.79 -4.16
C ARG A 90 5.23 7.92 -3.38
N LEU A 91 5.34 7.88 -2.06
CA LEU A 91 5.06 9.01 -1.19
C LEU A 91 6.39 9.58 -0.71
N TYR A 92 6.51 10.90 -0.75
CA TYR A 92 7.68 11.63 -0.30
C TYR A 92 7.32 12.48 0.91
N TYR A 93 8.11 12.38 1.98
CA TYR A 93 8.00 13.31 3.10
C TYR A 93 8.75 14.59 2.74
N VAL A 94 8.01 15.69 2.64
CA VAL A 94 8.52 16.93 2.07
C VAL A 94 8.10 18.15 2.87
N ASP A 95 8.96 19.16 2.87
CA ASP A 95 8.68 20.48 3.44
C ASP A 95 8.21 21.48 2.37
N ALA A 96 7.95 22.73 2.79
CA ALA A 96 7.50 23.81 1.90
C ALA A 96 8.50 24.22 0.80
N SER A 97 9.76 23.80 0.86
CA SER A 97 10.77 24.05 -0.16
C SER A 97 10.70 23.07 -1.34
N TRP A 98 9.79 22.09 -1.29
CA TRP A 98 9.71 21.05 -2.31
C TRP A 98 9.39 21.59 -3.70
N ASP A 99 10.34 21.41 -4.63
CA ASP A 99 10.20 21.80 -6.04
C ASP A 99 9.66 20.67 -6.93
N GLY A 100 9.28 19.55 -6.32
CA GLY A 100 8.88 18.33 -6.99
C GLY A 100 9.99 17.28 -7.13
N PHE A 101 11.24 17.65 -6.81
CA PHE A 101 12.42 16.77 -6.88
C PHE A 101 13.29 16.84 -5.62
N ARG A 102 13.37 18.01 -4.97
CA ARG A 102 14.28 18.29 -3.86
C ARG A 102 13.48 18.82 -2.68
N SER A 103 13.75 18.31 -1.50
CA SER A 103 13.22 18.73 -0.19
C SER A 103 14.39 18.78 0.80
N THR A 104 14.27 19.55 1.88
CA THR A 104 15.24 19.47 2.99
C THR A 104 14.86 18.37 3.98
N ALA A 105 13.59 18.01 4.06
CA ALA A 105 13.11 16.80 4.72
C ALA A 105 13.42 15.54 3.89
N SER A 106 13.62 14.42 4.59
CA SER A 106 13.83 13.09 4.02
C SER A 106 12.76 12.12 4.52
N GLY A 107 12.41 11.15 3.66
CA GLY A 107 11.42 10.11 3.95
C GLY A 107 10.73 9.68 2.66
N VAL A 108 10.66 8.37 2.44
CA VAL A 108 10.08 7.80 1.22
C VAL A 108 9.30 6.55 1.57
N ALA A 109 8.09 6.43 1.04
CA ALA A 109 7.34 5.18 1.04
C ALA A 109 7.05 4.74 -0.39
N TYR A 110 7.37 3.49 -0.70
CA TYR A 110 7.15 2.85 -1.98
C TYR A 110 6.07 1.78 -1.83
N TYR A 111 5.15 1.75 -2.78
CA TYR A 111 4.12 0.72 -2.87
C TYR A 111 3.97 0.25 -4.31
N GLU A 112 3.83 -1.05 -4.47
CA GLU A 112 3.52 -1.70 -5.74
C GLU A 112 2.28 -2.59 -5.57
N PHE A 113 1.29 -2.36 -6.42
CA PHE A 113 0.02 -3.05 -6.39
C PHE A 113 -0.22 -3.79 -7.70
N GLU A 114 -0.81 -4.98 -7.61
CA GLU A 114 -1.55 -5.57 -8.71
C GLU A 114 -3.01 -5.12 -8.60
N VAL A 115 -3.51 -4.47 -9.66
CA VAL A 115 -4.92 -4.11 -9.81
C VAL A 115 -5.56 -5.11 -10.77
N TYR A 116 -6.63 -5.77 -10.32
CA TYR A 116 -7.32 -6.79 -11.08
C TYR A 116 -8.45 -6.20 -11.94
N ASP A 117 -9.00 -7.01 -12.85
CA ASP A 117 -10.07 -6.59 -13.76
C ASP A 117 -11.35 -6.11 -13.04
N ASP A 118 -11.59 -6.57 -11.82
CA ASP A 118 -12.70 -6.14 -10.96
C ASP A 118 -12.36 -4.94 -10.06
N LEU A 119 -11.20 -4.31 -10.29
CA LEU A 119 -10.66 -3.15 -9.56
C LEU A 119 -10.33 -3.40 -8.10
N THR A 120 -10.39 -4.65 -7.64
CA THR A 120 -9.73 -5.04 -6.40
C THR A 120 -8.21 -4.95 -6.56
N ILE A 121 -7.50 -4.87 -5.45
CA ILE A 121 -6.05 -4.72 -5.44
C ILE A 121 -5.39 -5.72 -4.50
N ASN A 122 -4.12 -5.98 -4.77
CA ASN A 122 -3.23 -6.70 -3.87
C ASN A 122 -1.90 -5.95 -3.78
N LEU A 123 -1.42 -5.74 -2.55
CA LEU A 123 -0.08 -5.20 -2.32
C LEU A 123 0.93 -6.29 -2.67
N LEU A 124 1.77 -6.02 -3.67
CA LEU A 124 2.86 -6.92 -4.09
C LEU A 124 4.12 -6.66 -3.27
N TYR A 125 4.43 -5.37 -3.06
CA TYR A 125 5.63 -4.94 -2.37
C TYR A 125 5.42 -3.57 -1.74
N SER A 126 6.00 -3.38 -0.55
CA SER A 126 6.16 -2.07 0.05
C SER A 126 7.51 -1.94 0.74
N GLU A 127 8.01 -0.71 0.75
CA GLU A 127 9.21 -0.31 1.48
C GLU A 127 8.99 1.09 2.03
N VAL A 128 9.32 1.30 3.31
CA VAL A 128 9.13 2.59 3.97
C VAL A 128 10.43 2.99 4.67
N GLU A 129 10.97 4.12 4.24
CA GLU A 129 12.05 4.84 4.90
C GLU A 129 11.45 6.04 5.61
N LEU A 130 11.39 5.96 6.93
CA LEU A 130 10.81 7.00 7.77
C LEU A 130 11.76 8.20 7.91
N PRO A 131 11.22 9.43 8.02
CA PRO A 131 12.00 10.61 8.41
C PRO A 131 12.78 10.41 9.72
N ASP A 132 14.00 10.93 9.75
CA ASP A 132 14.86 10.92 10.95
C ASP A 132 14.34 11.87 12.05
N THR A 133 13.60 12.91 11.66
CA THR A 133 13.06 13.94 12.55
C THR A 133 11.68 14.40 12.08
N TYR A 134 10.79 14.60 13.05
CA TYR A 134 9.45 15.16 12.87
C TYR A 134 9.40 16.51 13.58
#